data_AF-A0A832WEG1-F1
#
_entry.id   AF-A0A832WEG1-F1
#
_cell.length_a   1.000
_cell.length_b   1.000
_cell.length_c   1.000
_cell.angle_alpha   90.00
_cell.angle_beta   90.00
_cell.angle_gamma   90.00
#
_symmetry.space_group_name_H-M   'P 1'
#
loop_
_entity.id
_entity.type
_entity.pdbx_description
1 polymer ?
#
loop_
_entity_poly.entity_id
_entity_poly.type
_entity_poly.pdbx_seq_one_letter_code
_entity_poly.pdbx_strand_id
1 'polypeptide(L)'
;MLMVEGEVGGKKYREPFSKGILSKSLIRSDVEPNKAYEIASEIEESIQNDGQDIISIPDLINRVRIRLEKDDPGLAKRYIVWKQIRRSKDPLIILIGGASGIGTSSISFELASKLGIKNMHSTDMIREVMRKMVSKELCPTLFESSYTAEDALKTPAPPEFDKTLLGFKDHVETVNVGLTGVIERSIKEGISIVIEGVHIVPGFIDEDLL
;
A
#
# COMPACT_ATOMS: atom_id res chain seq x y z
N MET A 1 -7.30 -8.48 -35.45
CA MET A 1 -6.43 -7.98 -34.36
C MET A 1 -7.30 -7.92 -33.13
N LEU A 2 -6.92 -8.62 -32.06
CA LEU A 2 -7.76 -8.70 -30.85
C LEU A 2 -7.83 -7.33 -30.17
N MET A 3 -9.05 -6.88 -29.87
CA MET A 3 -9.33 -5.64 -29.15
C MET A 3 -9.83 -5.93 -27.73
N VAL A 4 -9.41 -5.12 -26.77
CA VAL A 4 -9.90 -5.14 -25.39
C VAL A 4 -10.86 -3.97 -25.19
N GLU A 5 -12.08 -4.25 -24.73
CA GLU A 5 -13.11 -3.24 -24.44
C GLU A 5 -13.17 -2.97 -22.92
N GLY A 6 -12.99 -1.70 -22.55
CA GLY A 6 -13.12 -1.22 -21.17
C GLY A 6 -14.11 -0.08 -21.06
N GLU A 7 -14.36 0.38 -19.83
CA GLU A 7 -15.26 1.49 -19.54
C GLU A 7 -14.61 2.46 -18.54
N VAL A 8 -14.64 3.75 -18.85
CA VAL A 8 -14.18 4.83 -17.96
C VAL A 8 -15.24 5.93 -17.97
N GLY A 9 -15.77 6.27 -16.79
CA GLY A 9 -16.77 7.34 -16.65
C GLY A 9 -18.04 7.13 -17.49
N GLY A 10 -18.49 5.89 -17.66
CA GLY A 10 -19.67 5.55 -18.48
C GLY A 10 -19.40 5.45 -19.98
N LYS A 11 -18.17 5.71 -20.45
CA LYS A 11 -17.79 5.64 -21.87
C LYS A 11 -16.98 4.38 -22.15
N LYS A 12 -17.41 3.62 -23.14
CA LYS A 12 -16.66 2.48 -23.66
C LYS A 12 -15.48 2.96 -24.50
N TYR A 13 -14.34 2.31 -24.30
CA TYR A 13 -13.15 2.50 -25.13
C TYR A 13 -12.63 1.13 -25.58
N ARG A 14 -11.87 1.13 -26.67
CA ARG A 14 -11.23 -0.07 -27.20
C ARG A 14 -9.76 0.20 -27.44
N GLU A 15 -8.94 -0.74 -27.01
CA GLU A 15 -7.50 -0.71 -27.24
C GLU A 15 -7.04 -2.06 -27.81
N PRO A 16 -5.97 -2.11 -28.61
CA PRO A 16 -5.40 -3.37 -29.04
C PRO A 16 -4.92 -4.20 -27.85
N PHE A 17 -5.18 -5.50 -27.87
CA PHE A 17 -4.61 -6.40 -26.87
C PHE A 17 -3.08 -6.32 -26.90
N SER A 18 -2.48 -6.21 -25.72
CA SER A 18 -1.02 -6.14 -25.56
C SER A 18 -0.54 -7.24 -24.63
N LYS A 19 0.21 -8.19 -25.18
CA LYS A 19 0.93 -9.20 -24.41
C LYS A 19 1.82 -8.59 -23.34
N GLY A 20 2.49 -7.48 -23.65
CA GLY A 20 3.35 -6.77 -22.69
C GLY A 20 2.58 -6.17 -21.52
N ILE A 21 1.38 -5.61 -21.74
CA ILE A 21 0.53 -5.09 -20.67
C ILE A 21 0.02 -6.24 -19.79
N LEU A 22 -0.47 -7.33 -20.39
CA LEU A 22 -0.96 -8.49 -19.64
C LEU A 22 0.17 -9.16 -18.86
N SER A 23 1.34 -9.38 -19.48
CA SER A 23 2.54 -9.93 -18.84
C SER A 23 2.95 -9.11 -17.62
N LYS A 24 3.04 -7.77 -17.73
CA LYS A 24 3.30 -6.90 -16.56
C LYS A 24 2.26 -7.05 -15.45
N SER A 25 0.99 -7.27 -15.80
CA SER A 25 -0.06 -7.52 -14.80
C SER A 25 0.09 -8.87 -14.11
N LEU A 26 0.55 -9.90 -14.82
CA LEU A 26 0.83 -11.22 -14.29
C LEU A 26 2.05 -11.21 -13.37
N ILE A 27 3.13 -10.52 -13.76
CA ILE A 27 4.35 -10.39 -12.95
C ILE A 27 4.06 -9.76 -11.59
N ARG A 28 3.21 -8.73 -11.54
CA ARG A 28 2.78 -8.13 -10.27
C ARG A 28 2.05 -9.11 -9.35
N SER A 29 1.47 -10.16 -9.92
CA SER A 29 0.75 -11.23 -9.20
C SER A 29 1.64 -12.44 -8.90
N ASP A 30 2.97 -12.24 -8.94
CA ASP A 30 4.00 -13.24 -8.62
C ASP A 30 4.22 -14.31 -9.71
N VAL A 31 3.95 -13.97 -10.97
CA VAL A 31 4.27 -14.84 -12.12
C VAL A 31 5.64 -14.48 -12.68
N GLU A 32 6.51 -15.47 -12.86
CA GLU A 32 7.84 -15.27 -13.44
C GLU A 32 7.79 -14.59 -14.82
N PRO A 33 8.74 -13.69 -15.16
CA PRO A 33 8.66 -12.86 -16.38
C PRO A 33 8.49 -13.64 -17.69
N ASN A 34 9.26 -14.72 -17.86
CA ASN A 34 9.17 -15.57 -19.06
C ASN A 34 7.78 -16.23 -19.13
N LYS A 35 7.34 -16.81 -18.02
CA LYS A 35 6.04 -17.47 -17.94
C LYS A 35 4.87 -16.50 -18.13
N ALA A 36 5.01 -15.27 -17.64
CA ALA A 36 4.01 -14.23 -17.81
C ALA A 36 3.79 -13.86 -19.29
N TYR A 37 4.86 -13.81 -20.09
CA TYR A 37 4.74 -13.54 -21.53
C TYR A 37 4.16 -14.74 -22.31
N GLU A 38 4.55 -15.97 -21.94
CA GLU A 38 3.95 -17.21 -22.46
C GLU A 38 2.45 -17.24 -22.21
N ILE A 39 2.01 -17.08 -20.96
CA ILE A 39 0.59 -17.05 -20.58
C ILE A 39 -0.15 -15.96 -21.35
N ALA A 40 0.44 -14.77 -21.50
CA ALA A 40 -0.19 -13.69 -22.25
C ALA A 40 -0.39 -14.04 -23.74
N SER A 41 0.54 -14.80 -24.33
CA SER A 41 0.45 -15.29 -25.71
C SER A 41 -0.61 -16.40 -25.84
N GLU A 42 -0.62 -17.36 -24.91
CA GLU A 42 -1.62 -18.43 -24.86
C GLU A 42 -3.06 -17.87 -24.71
N ILE A 43 -3.23 -16.80 -23.92
CA ILE A 43 -4.53 -16.12 -23.75
C ILE A 43 -4.96 -15.44 -25.05
N GLU A 44 -4.06 -14.75 -25.75
CA GLU A 44 -4.36 -14.12 -27.05
C GLU A 44 -4.80 -15.17 -28.08
N GLU A 45 -4.02 -16.24 -28.21
CA GLU A 45 -4.32 -17.35 -29.13
C GLU A 45 -5.64 -18.03 -28.78
N SER A 46 -5.90 -18.30 -27.49
CA SER A 46 -7.17 -18.88 -27.04
C SER A 46 -8.38 -18.03 -27.42
N ILE A 47 -8.28 -16.70 -27.31
CA ILE A 47 -9.40 -15.81 -27.64
C ILE A 47 -9.62 -15.75 -29.16
N GLN A 48 -8.53 -15.73 -29.94
CA GLN A 48 -8.59 -15.74 -31.40
C GLN A 48 -9.15 -17.07 -31.94
N ASN A 49 -8.76 -18.21 -31.34
CA ASN A 49 -9.27 -19.53 -31.70
C ASN A 49 -10.77 -19.69 -31.41
N ASP A 50 -11.29 -18.97 -30.40
CA ASP A 50 -12.72 -18.89 -30.12
C ASP A 50 -13.47 -17.97 -31.12
N GLY A 51 -12.78 -17.41 -32.12
CA GLY A 51 -13.34 -16.51 -33.13
C GLY A 51 -13.72 -15.12 -32.59
N GLN A 52 -13.16 -14.72 -31.45
CA GLN A 52 -13.45 -13.43 -30.83
C GLN A 52 -12.44 -12.36 -31.24
N ASP A 53 -12.90 -11.30 -31.91
CA ASP A 53 -12.08 -10.13 -32.22
C ASP A 53 -12.10 -9.07 -31.11
N ILE A 54 -13.03 -9.16 -30.17
CA ILE A 54 -13.22 -8.21 -29.08
C ILE A 54 -13.48 -8.98 -27.78
N ILE A 55 -12.79 -8.61 -26.70
CA ILE A 55 -13.01 -9.15 -25.35
C ILE A 55 -13.18 -8.01 -24.34
N SER A 56 -14.14 -8.14 -23.42
CA SER A 56 -14.30 -7.17 -22.34
C SER A 56 -13.21 -7.34 -21.27
N ILE A 57 -12.85 -6.28 -20.55
CA ILE A 57 -11.92 -6.37 -19.41
C ILE A 57 -12.35 -7.44 -18.38
N PRO A 58 -13.63 -7.50 -17.94
CA PRO A 58 -14.09 -8.56 -17.04
C PRO A 58 -13.87 -9.98 -17.59
N ASP A 59 -14.19 -10.22 -18.87
CA ASP A 59 -14.03 -11.53 -19.49
C ASP A 59 -12.57 -11.91 -19.64
N LEU A 60 -11.70 -10.95 -20.00
CA LEU A 60 -10.26 -11.15 -20.05
C LEU A 60 -9.71 -11.54 -18.68
N ILE A 61 -10.13 -10.86 -17.61
CA ILE A 61 -9.74 -11.21 -16.24
C ILE A 61 -10.19 -12.65 -15.90
N ASN A 62 -11.41 -13.03 -16.27
CA ASN A 62 -11.92 -14.38 -16.05
C ASN A 62 -11.13 -15.45 -16.82
N ARG A 63 -10.78 -15.19 -18.09
CA ARG A 63 -9.95 -16.12 -18.87
C ARG A 63 -8.58 -16.31 -18.25
N VAL A 64 -7.94 -15.21 -17.83
CA VAL A 64 -6.64 -15.25 -17.15
C VAL A 64 -6.73 -16.01 -15.83
N ARG A 65 -7.79 -15.80 -15.02
CA ARG A 65 -8.04 -16.54 -13.79
C ARG A 65 -8.10 -18.04 -14.05
N ILE A 66 -8.95 -18.48 -14.98
CA ILE A 66 -9.12 -19.91 -15.31
C ILE A 66 -7.80 -20.51 -15.79
N ARG A 67 -7.02 -19.77 -16.57
CA ARG A 67 -5.71 -20.22 -17.04
C ARG A 67 -4.71 -20.36 -15.89
N LEU A 68 -4.66 -19.40 -14.96
CA LEU A 68 -3.78 -19.45 -13.79
C LEU A 68 -4.17 -20.55 -12.81
N GLU A 69 -5.46 -20.83 -12.64
CA GLU A 69 -5.96 -21.91 -11.76
C GLU A 69 -5.45 -23.30 -12.17
N LYS A 70 -5.13 -23.49 -13.46
CA LYS A 70 -4.53 -24.73 -13.96
C LYS A 70 -3.06 -24.89 -13.53
N ASP A 71 -2.34 -23.79 -13.31
CA ASP A 71 -0.93 -23.80 -12.90
C ASP A 71 -0.81 -23.78 -11.37
N ASP A 72 -1.44 -22.79 -10.73
CA ASP A 72 -1.48 -22.63 -9.28
C ASP A 72 -2.72 -21.81 -8.87
N PRO A 73 -3.67 -22.38 -8.10
CA PRO A 73 -4.80 -21.64 -7.53
C PRO A 73 -4.39 -20.41 -6.69
N GLY A 74 -3.20 -20.46 -6.06
CA GLY A 74 -2.61 -19.33 -5.33
C GLY A 74 -2.29 -18.14 -6.23
N LEU A 75 -1.70 -18.37 -7.40
CA LEU A 75 -1.44 -17.32 -8.40
C LEU A 75 -2.74 -16.70 -8.92
N ALA A 76 -3.75 -17.53 -9.20
CA ALA A 76 -5.05 -17.02 -9.64
C ALA A 76 -5.71 -16.12 -8.58
N LYS A 77 -5.66 -16.54 -7.30
CA LYS A 77 -6.16 -15.73 -6.18
C LYS A 77 -5.41 -14.41 -6.08
N ARG A 78 -4.07 -14.41 -6.12
CA ARG A 78 -3.24 -13.20 -6.08
C ARG A 78 -3.59 -12.25 -7.25
N TYR A 79 -3.75 -12.78 -8.46
CA TYR A 79 -4.11 -12.00 -9.64
C TYR A 79 -5.46 -11.29 -9.49
N ILE A 80 -6.49 -12.01 -9.00
CA ILE A 80 -7.82 -11.43 -8.77
C ILE A 80 -7.77 -10.33 -7.71
N VAL A 81 -7.10 -10.57 -6.57
CA VAL A 81 -6.95 -9.57 -5.51
C VAL A 81 -6.26 -8.32 -6.07
N TRP A 82 -5.21 -8.48 -6.88
CA TRP A 82 -4.54 -7.35 -7.53
C TRP A 82 -5.43 -6.58 -8.50
N LYS A 83 -6.28 -7.27 -9.26
CA LYS A 83 -7.26 -6.60 -10.14
C LYS A 83 -8.33 -5.85 -9.35
N GLN A 84 -8.77 -6.37 -8.21
CA GLN A 84 -9.73 -5.71 -7.33
C GLN A 84 -9.12 -4.43 -6.73
N ILE A 85 -7.93 -4.51 -6.14
CA ILE A 85 -7.24 -3.36 -5.57
C ILE A 85 -7.04 -2.25 -6.61
N ARG A 86 -6.57 -2.60 -7.82
CA ARG A 86 -6.36 -1.60 -8.89
C ARG A 86 -7.64 -0.98 -9.45
N ARG A 87 -8.80 -1.61 -9.26
CA ARG A 87 -10.10 -1.11 -9.70
C ARG A 87 -10.87 -0.43 -8.58
N SER A 88 -10.36 -0.47 -7.35
CA SER A 88 -10.92 0.29 -6.23
C SER A 88 -10.92 1.77 -6.58
N LYS A 89 -12.01 2.45 -6.24
CA LYS A 89 -12.09 3.91 -6.32
C LYS A 89 -11.47 4.56 -5.09
N ASP A 90 -11.43 3.82 -3.99
CA ASP A 90 -10.91 4.29 -2.72
C ASP A 90 -9.38 4.12 -2.70
N PRO A 91 -8.63 5.09 -2.15
CA PRO A 91 -7.19 5.00 -2.05
C PRO A 91 -6.78 3.87 -1.11
N LEU A 92 -5.65 3.24 -1.42
CA LEU A 92 -5.06 2.22 -0.56
C LEU A 92 -4.10 2.88 0.43
N ILE A 93 -4.44 2.86 1.70
CA ILE A 93 -3.59 3.31 2.81
C ILE A 93 -2.92 2.09 3.43
N ILE A 94 -1.59 2.07 3.48
CA ILE A 94 -0.83 0.95 4.08
C ILE A 94 0.03 1.50 5.20
N LEU A 95 -0.15 0.96 6.40
CA LEU A 95 0.61 1.34 7.59
C LEU A 95 1.53 0.17 8.00
N ILE A 96 2.84 0.43 8.07
CA ILE A 96 3.86 -0.58 8.40
C ILE A 96 4.59 -0.17 9.68
N GLY A 97 4.15 -0.73 10.81
CA GLY A 97 4.78 -0.52 12.10
C GLY A 97 5.92 -1.49 12.37
N GLY A 98 6.94 -1.02 13.10
CA GLY A 98 8.04 -1.85 13.56
C GLY A 98 9.14 -1.04 14.22
N ALA A 99 9.97 -1.71 15.02
CA ALA A 99 11.12 -1.10 15.69
C ALA A 99 12.21 -0.69 14.68
N SER A 100 13.09 0.22 15.10
CA SER A 100 14.20 0.66 14.26
C SER A 100 15.12 -0.50 13.88
N GLY A 101 15.56 -0.53 12.61
CA GLY A 101 16.56 -1.50 12.13
C GLY A 101 16.05 -2.90 11.77
N ILE A 102 14.75 -3.21 11.93
CA ILE A 102 14.21 -4.54 11.59
C ILE A 102 13.90 -4.72 10.09
N GLY A 103 14.07 -3.66 9.28
CA GLY A 103 13.82 -3.67 7.84
C GLY A 103 12.44 -3.17 7.40
N THR A 104 11.72 -2.40 8.23
CA THR A 104 10.41 -1.80 7.88
C THR A 104 10.47 -0.97 6.61
N SER A 105 11.45 -0.07 6.48
CA SER A 105 11.59 0.78 5.28
C SER A 105 11.89 -0.05 4.03
N SER A 106 12.68 -1.13 4.16
CA SER A 106 13.01 -2.03 3.04
C SER A 106 11.77 -2.76 2.52
N ILE A 107 10.99 -3.38 3.41
CA ILE A 107 9.76 -4.09 3.00
C ILE A 107 8.70 -3.11 2.48
N SER A 108 8.62 -1.91 3.06
CA SER A 108 7.71 -0.84 2.62
C SER A 108 8.03 -0.38 1.19
N PHE A 109 9.31 -0.20 0.88
CA PHE A 109 9.76 0.18 -0.46
C PHE A 109 9.44 -0.90 -1.49
N GLU A 110 9.74 -2.17 -1.18
CA GLU A 110 9.45 -3.29 -2.07
C GLU A 110 7.94 -3.41 -2.32
N LEU A 111 7.13 -3.30 -1.27
CA LEU A 111 5.68 -3.36 -1.34
C LEU A 111 5.11 -2.21 -2.18
N ALA A 112 5.55 -0.97 -1.92
CA ALA A 112 5.11 0.21 -2.66
C ALA A 112 5.43 0.07 -4.16
N SER A 113 6.64 -0.41 -4.49
CA SER A 113 7.08 -0.70 -5.86
C SER A 113 6.18 -1.75 -6.54
N LYS A 114 5.91 -2.87 -5.85
CA LYS A 114 5.03 -3.94 -6.35
C LYS A 114 3.60 -3.44 -6.62
N LEU A 115 3.07 -2.59 -5.73
CA LEU A 115 1.74 -2.00 -5.84
C LEU A 115 1.66 -0.81 -6.81
N GLY A 116 2.80 -0.23 -7.18
CA GLY A 116 2.86 1.01 -7.96
C GLY A 116 2.41 2.23 -7.16
N ILE A 117 2.49 2.18 -5.83
CA ILE A 117 2.25 3.32 -4.94
C ILE A 117 3.51 4.17 -4.92
N LYS A 118 3.39 5.43 -5.34
CA LYS A 118 4.52 6.35 -5.43
C LYS A 118 4.74 7.15 -4.15
N ASN A 119 3.71 7.30 -3.33
CA ASN A 119 3.77 8.09 -2.11
C ASN A 119 4.15 7.17 -0.95
N MET A 120 5.33 7.42 -0.40
CA MET A 120 5.85 6.69 0.74
C MET A 120 6.41 7.69 1.74
N HIS A 121 5.99 7.60 2.99
CA HIS A 121 6.40 8.50 4.07
C HIS A 121 6.77 7.71 5.31
N SER A 122 7.60 8.30 6.18
CA SER A 122 7.92 7.72 7.48
C SER A 122 7.34 8.56 8.62
N THR A 123 7.00 7.91 9.73
CA THR A 123 6.58 8.61 10.95
C THR A 123 7.69 9.50 11.52
N ASP A 124 8.96 9.16 11.29
CA ASP A 124 10.08 10.03 11.61
C ASP A 124 10.11 11.31 10.77
N MET A 125 9.81 11.22 9.46
CA MET A 125 9.68 12.41 8.62
C MET A 125 8.57 13.34 9.12
N ILE A 126 7.43 12.76 9.53
CA ILE A 126 6.31 13.52 10.12
C ILE A 126 6.78 14.20 11.43
N ARG A 127 7.44 13.45 12.32
CA ARG A 127 8.01 13.97 13.57
C ARG A 127 8.99 15.11 13.34
N GLU A 128 9.90 14.98 12.37
CA GLU A 128 10.86 16.04 12.01
C GLU A 128 10.16 17.32 11.57
N VAL A 129 9.13 17.22 10.75
CA VAL A 129 8.33 18.38 10.32
C VAL A 129 7.62 19.01 11.52
N MET A 130 6.97 18.21 12.36
CA MET A 130 6.28 18.70 13.57
C MET A 130 7.23 19.42 14.54
N ARG A 131 8.43 18.87 14.76
CA ARG A 131 9.46 19.46 15.63
C ARG A 131 9.93 20.85 15.17
N LYS A 132 9.81 21.17 13.87
CA LYS A 132 10.13 22.51 13.36
C LYS A 132 8.99 23.52 13.56
N MET A 133 7.77 23.05 13.76
CA MET A 133 6.57 23.90 13.94
C MET A 133 6.27 24.20 15.40
N VAL A 134 6.72 23.34 16.33
CA VAL A 134 6.43 23.45 17.76
C VAL A 134 7.72 23.57 18.56
N SER A 135 7.75 24.40 19.61
CA SER A 135 8.93 24.57 20.45
C SER A 135 9.16 23.36 21.38
N LYS A 136 10.41 23.16 21.82
CA LYS A 136 10.76 22.05 22.72
C LYS A 136 10.04 22.15 24.06
N GLU A 137 9.77 23.35 24.54
CA GLU A 137 9.05 23.59 25.80
C GLU A 137 7.59 23.14 25.71
N LEU A 138 6.96 23.31 24.54
CA LEU A 138 5.57 22.92 24.30
C LEU A 138 5.43 21.40 24.13
N CYS A 139 6.24 20.79 23.25
CA CYS A 139 6.20 19.36 22.97
C CYS A 139 7.61 18.75 23.01
N PRO A 140 8.17 18.46 24.20
CA PRO A 140 9.53 17.96 24.35
C PRO A 140 9.77 16.60 23.66
N THR A 141 8.76 15.73 23.65
CA THR A 141 8.84 14.38 23.07
C THR A 141 9.21 14.37 21.58
N LEU A 142 8.76 15.37 20.82
CA LEU A 142 9.13 15.52 19.41
C LEU A 142 10.64 15.66 19.19
N PHE A 143 11.37 16.15 20.20
CA PHE A 143 12.81 16.42 20.16
C PHE A 143 13.66 15.23 20.65
N GLU A 144 13.03 14.16 21.14
CA GLU A 144 13.71 12.97 21.61
C GLU A 144 13.58 11.81 20.61
N SER A 145 14.39 10.76 20.82
CA SER A 145 14.26 9.50 20.11
C SER A 145 13.12 8.66 20.69
N SER A 146 12.59 7.70 19.93
CA SER A 146 11.64 6.71 20.48
C SER A 146 12.23 5.88 21.62
N TYR A 147 13.56 5.76 21.70
CA TYR A 147 14.29 5.04 22.75
C TYR A 147 14.60 5.88 24.00
N THR A 148 14.45 7.21 23.92
CA THR A 148 14.78 8.14 25.01
C THR A 148 13.60 9.06 25.34
N ALA A 149 12.41 8.70 24.89
CA ALA A 149 11.21 9.52 25.03
C ALA A 149 10.81 9.73 26.50
N GLU A 150 11.22 8.83 27.40
CA GLU A 150 11.03 8.95 28.84
C GLU A 150 11.71 10.19 29.44
N ASP A 151 12.76 10.71 28.81
CA ASP A 151 13.48 11.90 29.29
C ASP A 151 12.72 13.20 28.99
N ALA A 152 11.73 13.13 28.09
CA ALA A 152 10.84 14.23 27.75
C ALA A 152 9.55 14.28 28.60
N LEU A 153 9.33 13.33 29.50
CA LEU A 153 8.15 13.30 30.36
C LEU A 153 8.11 14.53 31.30
N LYS A 154 7.10 15.38 31.12
CA LYS A 154 6.86 16.56 31.99
C LYS A 154 6.39 16.16 33.39
N THR A 155 5.62 15.08 33.47
CA THR A 155 5.12 14.53 34.73
C THR A 155 5.88 13.24 35.02
N PRO A 156 6.51 13.10 36.20
CA PRO A 156 7.14 11.85 36.58
C PRO A 156 6.15 10.68 36.48
N ALA A 157 6.59 9.57 35.89
CA ALA A 157 5.81 8.34 35.89
C ALA A 157 5.55 7.90 37.34
N PRO A 158 4.32 7.50 37.70
CA PRO A 158 4.08 6.90 39.01
C PRO A 158 4.95 5.64 39.17
N PRO A 159 5.40 5.30 40.39
CA PRO A 159 6.35 4.19 40.62
C PRO A 159 5.90 2.83 40.08
N GLU A 160 4.59 2.62 39.96
CA GLU A 160 3.97 1.40 39.45
C GLU A 160 3.99 1.26 37.91
N PHE A 161 4.32 2.33 37.17
CA PHE A 161 4.37 2.32 35.70
C PHE A 161 5.80 2.32 35.17
N ASP A 162 6.00 1.61 34.06
CA ASP A 162 7.25 1.65 33.31
C ASP A 162 7.41 3.02 32.62
N LYS A 163 8.43 3.76 33.05
CA LYS A 163 8.74 5.10 32.55
C LYS A 163 9.05 5.10 31.04
N THR A 164 9.73 4.07 30.53
CA THR A 164 10.09 3.93 29.11
C THR A 164 8.85 3.71 28.27
N LEU A 165 7.94 2.81 28.71
CA LEU A 165 6.67 2.60 28.02
C LEU A 165 5.79 3.86 28.04
N LEU A 166 5.74 4.57 29.16
CA LEU A 166 4.97 5.81 29.28
C LEU A 166 5.52 6.92 28.35
N GLY A 167 6.85 7.09 28.31
CA GLY A 167 7.51 8.03 27.42
C GLY A 167 7.27 7.70 25.95
N PHE A 168 7.41 6.43 25.57
CA PHE A 168 7.12 5.98 24.21
C PHE A 168 5.66 6.21 23.84
N LYS A 169 4.72 5.93 24.76
CA LYS A 169 3.30 6.19 24.56
C LYS A 169 3.01 7.67 24.28
N ASP A 170 3.53 8.58 25.11
CA ASP A 170 3.36 10.03 24.91
C ASP A 170 3.96 10.49 23.56
N HIS A 171 5.08 9.89 23.18
CA HIS A 171 5.71 10.17 21.89
C HIS A 171 4.86 9.69 20.70
N VAL A 172 4.29 8.48 20.78
CA VAL A 172 3.36 7.95 19.76
C VAL A 172 2.11 8.82 19.65
N GLU A 173 1.48 9.18 20.78
CA GLU A 173 0.30 10.05 20.80
C GLU A 173 0.59 11.39 20.13
N THR A 174 1.75 11.98 20.41
CA THR A 174 2.16 13.26 19.82
C THR A 174 2.35 13.15 18.30
N VAL A 175 3.07 12.13 17.81
CA VAL A 175 3.34 11.97 16.37
C VAL A 175 2.08 11.56 15.60
N ASN A 176 1.15 10.85 16.24
CA ASN A 176 -0.07 10.37 15.59
C ASN A 176 -1.03 11.49 15.18
N VAL A 177 -0.94 12.68 15.78
CA VAL A 177 -1.65 13.87 15.29
C VAL A 177 -1.24 14.18 13.85
N GLY A 178 0.06 14.14 13.56
CA GLY A 178 0.58 14.35 12.21
C GLY A 178 0.28 13.18 11.26
N LEU A 179 0.38 11.93 11.75
CA LEU A 179 0.03 10.73 10.98
C LEU A 179 -1.42 10.77 10.49
N THR A 180 -2.35 11.10 11.40
CA THR A 180 -3.78 11.25 11.11
C THR A 180 -4.01 12.27 10.01
N GLY A 181 -3.42 13.46 10.12
CA GLY A 181 -3.57 14.49 9.09
C GLY A 181 -3.05 14.08 7.71
N VAL A 182 -1.98 13.26 7.65
CA VAL A 182 -1.49 12.69 6.39
C VAL A 182 -2.48 11.68 5.81
N ILE A 183 -3.02 10.77 6.63
CA ILE A 183 -4.00 9.76 6.19
C ILE A 183 -5.28 10.44 5.68
N GLU A 184 -5.85 11.36 6.44
CA GLU A 184 -7.05 12.12 6.06
C GLU A 184 -6.84 12.85 4.73
N ARG A 185 -5.66 13.45 4.55
CA ARG A 185 -5.33 14.14 3.30
C ARG A 185 -5.26 13.17 2.13
N SER A 186 -4.61 12.02 2.30
CA SER A 186 -4.54 10.97 1.28
C SER A 186 -5.92 10.44 0.90
N ILE A 187 -6.81 10.23 1.87
CA ILE A 187 -8.21 9.84 1.63
C ILE A 187 -8.93 10.92 0.81
N LYS A 188 -8.86 12.18 1.26
CA LYS A 188 -9.50 13.32 0.61
C LYS A 188 -9.05 13.54 -0.83
N GLU A 189 -7.77 13.30 -1.12
CA GLU A 189 -7.22 13.46 -2.46
C GLU A 189 -7.33 12.19 -3.34
N GLY A 190 -7.77 11.07 -2.78
CA GLY A 190 -7.84 9.79 -3.50
C GLY A 190 -6.44 9.25 -3.85
N ILE A 191 -5.45 9.51 -3.00
CA ILE A 191 -4.05 9.17 -3.23
C ILE A 191 -3.66 7.98 -2.35
N SER A 192 -3.32 6.85 -2.98
CA SER A 192 -2.73 5.71 -2.25
C SER A 192 -1.34 6.07 -1.69
N ILE A 193 -1.07 5.59 -0.49
CA ILE A 193 0.12 5.95 0.31
C ILE A 193 0.58 4.75 1.15
N VAL A 194 1.89 4.62 1.32
CA VAL A 194 2.52 3.74 2.32
C VAL A 194 3.15 4.61 3.40
N ILE A 195 2.82 4.36 4.66
CA ILE A 195 3.43 5.05 5.80
C ILE A 195 4.10 4.01 6.70
N GLU A 196 5.35 4.24 7.07
CA GLU A 196 6.12 3.30 7.88
C GLU A 196 6.75 3.95 9.12
N GLY A 197 7.02 3.12 10.13
CA GLY A 197 7.93 3.48 11.22
C GLY A 197 7.40 3.16 12.62
N VAL A 198 8.17 3.59 13.61
CA VAL A 198 8.02 3.15 15.01
C VAL A 198 6.74 3.64 15.68
N HIS A 199 6.14 4.74 15.19
CA HIS A 199 4.96 5.35 15.81
C HIS A 199 3.63 4.73 15.33
N ILE A 200 3.69 3.78 14.39
CA ILE A 200 2.51 3.03 13.93
C ILE A 200 2.24 1.91 14.94
N VAL A 201 1.43 2.22 15.94
CA VAL A 201 1.10 1.32 17.05
C VAL A 201 -0.41 1.07 17.08
N PRO A 202 -0.87 -0.20 17.07
CA PRO A 202 -2.29 -0.52 17.22
C PRO A 202 -2.91 0.10 18.47
N GLY A 203 -4.14 0.59 18.36
CA GLY A 203 -4.85 1.28 19.45
C GLY A 203 -4.55 2.77 19.59
N PHE A 204 -3.57 3.31 18.84
CA PHE A 204 -3.30 4.75 18.77
C PHE A 204 -3.68 5.38 17.42
N ILE A 205 -4.11 4.55 16.47
CA ILE A 205 -4.60 4.96 15.17
C ILE A 205 -6.12 5.02 15.27
N ASP A 206 -6.71 6.10 14.79
CA ASP A 206 -8.15 6.31 14.79
C ASP A 206 -8.86 5.18 14.02
N GLU A 207 -9.85 4.54 14.65
CA GLU A 207 -10.62 3.46 14.05
C GLU A 207 -11.50 3.96 12.89
N ASP A 208 -11.89 5.23 12.89
CA ASP A 208 -12.66 5.83 11.80
C ASP A 208 -11.84 5.98 10.50
N LEU A 209 -10.51 5.83 10.59
CA LEU A 209 -9.57 5.86 9.46
C LEU A 209 -9.18 4.46 8.94
N LEU A 210 -9.63 3.38 9.61
CA LEU A 210 -9.33 1.98 9.27
C LEU A 210 -10.45 1.32 8.47
#